data_AF-A0A533Q9U2-F1
#
_entry.id   AF-A0A533Q9U2-F1
#
_cell.length_a   1.000
_cell.length_b   1.000
_cell.length_c   1.000
_cell.angle_alpha   90.00
_cell.angle_beta   90.00
_cell.angle_gamma   90.00
#
_symmetry.space_group_name_H-M   'P 1'
#
loop_
_entity.id
_entity.type
_entity.pdbx_description
1 polymer ?
#
loop_
_entity_poly.entity_id
_entity_poly.type
_entity_poly.pdbx_seq_one_letter_code
_entity_poly.pdbx_strand_id
1 'polypeptide(L)'
;MKTQTMVDTTNNGLRIKTVITNEGDETAYNIQIHVNENTKIQSSPVKQHLAVKECFAYEFHYNLTQVKHGRYPLIITVDYTDVNQYPFTATTAAYYSFGSDTVSQVYGLASDIRLTNYTTLPLLLRNRDEVPKEVRLCLIVPKELSVQEKDKKVILQPRAELNTTFRVSNFSALPGSRYQIFFILEYEDESKHYCSIVPCFINTDVPGGFFRRYTWYIIAGTSLLLAVLIVFQFIPGKSCKPR
;
A
#
# COMPACT_ATOMS: atom_id res chain seq x y z
N MET A 1 -5.07 10.24 -4.38
CA MET A 1 -6.08 9.93 -5.42
C MET A 1 -7.28 9.27 -4.79
N LYS A 2 -8.50 9.71 -5.13
CA LYS A 2 -9.74 9.02 -4.74
C LYS A 2 -10.31 8.25 -5.92
N THR A 3 -10.67 7.00 -5.67
CA THR A 3 -11.22 6.08 -6.68
C THR A 3 -12.69 5.84 -6.42
N GLN A 4 -13.50 5.99 -7.46
CA GLN A 4 -14.90 5.55 -7.50
C GLN A 4 -15.06 4.55 -8.64
N THR A 5 -15.79 3.47 -8.39
CA THR A 5 -15.93 2.38 -9.34
C THR A 5 -17.38 1.97 -9.46
N MET A 6 -17.84 1.84 -10.71
CA MET A 6 -19.12 1.22 -11.05
C MET A 6 -18.82 -0.06 -11.82
N VAL A 7 -19.50 -1.14 -11.45
CA VAL A 7 -19.28 -2.46 -12.03
C VAL A 7 -20.61 -3.01 -12.53
N ASP A 8 -20.65 -3.32 -13.82
CA ASP A 8 -21.80 -3.95 -14.47
C ASP A 8 -21.37 -5.32 -15.01
N THR A 9 -21.97 -6.38 -14.47
CA THR A 9 -21.81 -7.74 -14.98
C THR A 9 -22.98 -8.13 -15.87
N THR A 10 -22.66 -8.64 -17.06
CA THR A 10 -23.58 -9.29 -17.99
C THR A 10 -23.20 -10.78 -18.10
N ASN A 11 -24.01 -11.59 -18.79
CA ASN A 11 -23.82 -13.06 -18.84
C ASN A 11 -22.39 -13.50 -19.20
N ASN A 12 -21.69 -12.78 -20.06
CA ASN A 12 -20.31 -13.11 -20.47
C ASN A 12 -19.32 -11.93 -20.32
N GLY A 13 -19.77 -10.78 -19.84
CA GLY A 13 -19.00 -9.54 -19.89
C GLY A 13 -18.98 -8.81 -18.57
N LEU A 14 -17.84 -8.19 -18.28
CA LEU A 14 -17.66 -7.31 -17.12
C LEU A 14 -17.25 -5.94 -17.64
N ARG A 15 -18.08 -4.94 -17.35
CA ARG A 15 -17.78 -3.54 -17.61
C ARG A 15 -17.46 -2.87 -16.29
N ILE A 16 -16.30 -2.21 -16.25
CA ILE A 16 -15.82 -1.50 -15.06
C ILE A 16 -15.56 -0.06 -15.46
N LYS A 17 -16.36 0.86 -14.93
CA LYS A 17 -16.13 2.29 -15.08
C LYS A 17 -15.43 2.80 -13.83
N THR A 18 -14.20 3.27 -14.00
CA THR A 18 -13.40 3.84 -12.92
C THR A 18 -13.32 5.34 -13.09
N VAL A 19 -13.59 6.08 -12.03
CA VAL A 19 -13.43 7.53 -11.93
C VAL A 19 -12.40 7.84 -10.85
N ILE A 20 -11.30 8.45 -11.25
CA ILE A 20 -10.27 8.93 -10.33
C ILE A 20 -10.43 10.43 -10.17
N THR A 21 -10.38 10.91 -8.92
CA THR A 21 -10.35 12.33 -8.60
C THR A 21 -9.05 12.67 -7.88
N ASN A 22 -8.39 13.74 -8.31
CA ASN A 22 -7.25 14.27 -7.58
C ASN A 22 -7.74 15.04 -6.33
N GLU A 23 -7.74 14.37 -5.18
CA GLU A 23 -8.04 15.00 -3.89
C GLU A 23 -6.80 15.55 -3.16
N GLY A 24 -5.63 15.51 -3.79
CA GLY A 24 -4.41 16.12 -3.26
C GLY A 24 -4.45 17.65 -3.29
N ASP A 25 -3.32 18.23 -2.93
CA ASP A 25 -3.03 19.67 -2.91
C ASP A 25 -2.23 20.13 -4.13
N GLU A 26 -1.63 19.20 -4.87
CA GLU A 26 -0.86 19.48 -6.09
C GLU A 26 -1.44 18.77 -7.32
N THR A 27 -1.11 19.30 -8.50
CA THR A 27 -1.41 18.65 -9.78
C THR A 27 -0.66 17.32 -9.87
N ALA A 28 -1.37 16.28 -10.28
CA ALA A 28 -0.76 14.99 -10.59
C ALA A 28 -0.41 14.89 -12.07
N TYR A 29 0.62 14.11 -12.37
CA TYR A 29 1.13 13.89 -13.72
C TYR A 29 1.16 12.40 -14.07
N ASN A 30 1.19 12.10 -15.36
CA ASN A 30 1.34 10.74 -15.90
C ASN A 30 0.38 9.72 -15.28
N ILE A 31 -0.89 10.10 -15.11
CA ILE A 31 -1.89 9.29 -14.42
C ILE A 31 -2.27 8.11 -15.32
N GLN A 32 -2.13 6.89 -14.81
CA GLN A 32 -2.57 5.69 -15.48
C GLN A 32 -3.37 4.80 -14.52
N ILE A 33 -4.54 4.36 -14.97
CA ILE A 33 -5.40 3.45 -14.21
C ILE A 33 -5.11 2.03 -14.68
N HIS A 34 -4.81 1.15 -13.75
CA HIS A 34 -4.70 -0.29 -13.96
C HIS A 34 -5.85 -0.98 -13.24
N VAL A 35 -6.55 -1.85 -13.96
CA VAL A 35 -7.56 -2.73 -13.38
C VAL A 35 -7.07 -4.15 -13.50
N ASN A 36 -7.01 -4.85 -12.37
CA ASN A 36 -6.68 -6.25 -12.28
C ASN A 36 -7.94 -7.03 -11.93
N GLU A 37 -8.38 -7.84 -12.90
CA GLU A 37 -9.43 -8.83 -12.77
C GLU A 37 -8.74 -10.19 -12.75
N ASN A 38 -8.61 -10.78 -11.55
CA ASN A 38 -7.92 -12.04 -11.31
C ASN A 38 -6.47 -12.08 -11.85
N THR A 39 -6.26 -12.64 -13.05
CA THR A 39 -4.94 -12.72 -13.72
C THR A 39 -4.78 -11.74 -14.88
N LYS A 40 -5.84 -11.02 -15.24
CA LYS A 40 -5.87 -10.12 -16.40
C LYS A 40 -5.78 -8.67 -15.94
N ILE A 41 -4.75 -7.99 -16.42
CA ILE A 41 -4.55 -6.56 -16.17
C ILE A 41 -4.86 -5.79 -17.46
N GLN A 42 -5.72 -4.78 -17.36
CA GLN A 42 -5.91 -3.77 -18.40
C GLN A 42 -5.48 -2.41 -17.86
N SER A 43 -5.04 -1.54 -18.75
CA SER A 43 -4.58 -0.19 -18.39
C SER A 43 -5.28 0.85 -19.25
N SER A 44 -5.61 1.99 -18.67
CA SER A 44 -6.07 3.15 -19.43
C SER A 44 -4.92 3.74 -20.26
N PRO A 45 -5.22 4.60 -21.24
CA PRO A 45 -4.25 5.58 -21.72
C PRO A 45 -3.72 6.44 -20.57
N VAL A 46 -2.51 6.98 -20.75
CA VAL A 46 -1.90 7.90 -19.79
C VAL A 46 -2.56 9.27 -19.93
N LYS A 47 -3.11 9.79 -18.84
CA LYS A 47 -3.53 11.19 -18.73
C LYS A 47 -2.36 12.02 -18.21
N GLN A 48 -1.90 12.97 -19.02
CA GLN A 48 -0.65 13.71 -18.76
C GLN A 48 -0.71 14.58 -17.51
N HIS A 49 -1.84 15.23 -17.25
CA HIS A 49 -2.04 16.10 -16.10
C HIS A 49 -3.46 15.91 -15.55
N LEU A 50 -3.59 15.99 -14.23
CA LEU A 50 -4.88 15.99 -13.54
C LEU A 50 -4.83 17.03 -12.43
N ALA A 51 -5.48 18.17 -12.66
CA ALA A 51 -5.51 19.27 -11.72
C ALA A 51 -6.23 18.87 -10.43
N VAL A 52 -6.02 19.64 -9.36
CA VAL A 52 -6.70 19.43 -8.08
C VAL A 52 -8.22 19.50 -8.28
N LYS A 53 -8.93 18.51 -7.73
CA LYS A 53 -10.38 18.24 -7.89
C LYS A 53 -10.83 17.85 -9.31
N GLU A 54 -9.93 17.76 -10.29
CA GLU A 54 -10.27 17.24 -11.60
C GLU A 54 -10.45 15.72 -11.56
N CYS A 55 -11.31 15.21 -12.45
CA CYS A 55 -11.60 13.80 -12.58
C CYS A 55 -11.04 13.22 -13.90
N PHE A 56 -10.70 11.94 -13.85
CA PHE A 56 -10.39 11.12 -15.02
C PHE A 56 -11.21 9.85 -14.96
N ALA A 57 -12.02 9.62 -15.99
CA ALA A 57 -12.85 8.44 -16.11
C ALA A 57 -12.37 7.57 -17.27
N TYR A 58 -12.33 6.25 -17.04
CA TYR A 58 -12.05 5.29 -18.09
C TYR A 58 -12.89 4.02 -17.88
N GLU A 59 -13.30 3.40 -18.98
CA GLU A 59 -14.13 2.20 -18.97
C GLU A 59 -13.34 1.00 -19.50
N PHE A 60 -13.32 -0.07 -18.71
CA PHE A 60 -12.64 -1.32 -19.00
C PHE A 60 -13.67 -2.40 -19.32
N HIS A 61 -13.28 -3.30 -20.21
CA HIS A 61 -14.13 -4.39 -20.68
C HIS A 61 -13.38 -5.71 -20.61
N TYR A 62 -13.92 -6.65 -19.84
CA TYR A 62 -13.40 -8.00 -19.69
C TYR A 62 -14.41 -9.01 -20.21
N ASN A 63 -13.90 -10.08 -20.81
CA ASN A 63 -14.67 -11.26 -21.13
C ASN A 63 -14.50 -12.30 -20.02
N LEU A 64 -15.62 -12.68 -19.39
CA LEU A 64 -15.69 -13.60 -18.26
C LEU A 64 -15.95 -15.06 -18.69
N THR A 65 -15.55 -15.44 -19.91
CA THR A 65 -15.67 -16.84 -20.34
C THR A 65 -14.97 -17.77 -19.34
N GLN A 66 -15.68 -18.83 -18.92
CA GLN A 66 -15.17 -19.89 -18.02
C GLN A 66 -14.92 -19.46 -16.56
N VAL A 67 -15.53 -18.37 -16.11
CA VAL A 67 -15.50 -17.97 -14.70
C VAL A 67 -16.62 -18.69 -13.93
N LYS A 68 -16.31 -19.23 -12.74
CA LYS A 68 -17.32 -19.87 -11.87
C LYS A 68 -18.28 -18.81 -11.34
N HIS A 69 -19.47 -19.23 -10.93
CA HIS A 69 -20.37 -18.30 -10.23
C HIS A 69 -19.77 -17.94 -8.87
N GLY A 70 -19.94 -16.70 -8.44
CA GLY A 70 -19.49 -16.25 -7.13
C GLY A 70 -18.98 -14.83 -7.12
N ARG A 71 -18.22 -14.53 -6.06
CA ARG A 71 -17.66 -13.21 -5.79
C ARG A 71 -16.16 -13.21 -6.05
N TYR A 72 -15.69 -12.19 -6.76
CA TYR A 72 -14.31 -12.04 -7.19
C TYR A 72 -13.72 -10.70 -6.74
N PRO A 73 -12.41 -10.64 -6.49
CA PRO A 73 -11.73 -9.39 -6.21
C PRO A 73 -11.58 -8.55 -7.48
N LEU A 74 -11.73 -7.25 -7.32
CA LEU A 74 -11.40 -6.24 -8.32
C LEU A 74 -10.36 -5.30 -7.71
N ILE A 75 -9.15 -5.32 -8.24
CA ILE A 75 -8.06 -4.47 -7.76
C ILE A 75 -7.83 -3.35 -8.76
N ILE A 76 -7.86 -2.12 -8.26
CA ILE A 76 -7.63 -0.91 -9.06
C ILE A 76 -6.39 -0.23 -8.50
N THR A 77 -5.43 0.01 -9.38
CA THR A 77 -4.18 0.65 -9.06
C THR A 77 -4.05 1.89 -9.92
N VAL A 78 -3.78 3.04 -9.32
CA VAL A 78 -3.55 4.28 -10.03
C VAL A 78 -2.11 4.68 -9.83
N ASP A 79 -1.37 4.69 -10.92
CA ASP A 79 -0.02 5.23 -10.94
C ASP A 79 -0.08 6.70 -11.33
N TYR A 80 0.71 7.53 -10.66
CA TYR A 80 0.84 8.95 -10.97
C TYR A 80 2.18 9.49 -10.45
N THR A 81 2.58 10.66 -10.91
CA THR A 81 3.70 11.41 -10.35
C THR A 81 3.27 12.75 -9.78
N ASP A 82 4.01 13.27 -8.79
CA ASP A 82 3.86 14.64 -8.30
C ASP A 82 4.59 15.65 -9.22
N VAL A 83 4.62 16.92 -8.80
CA VAL A 83 5.34 17.98 -9.52
C VAL A 83 6.84 17.72 -9.64
N ASN A 84 7.42 16.99 -8.69
CA ASN A 84 8.84 16.61 -8.64
C ASN A 84 9.13 15.30 -9.39
N GLN A 85 8.12 14.74 -10.07
CA GLN A 85 8.20 13.46 -10.79
C GLN A 85 8.45 12.23 -9.90
N TYR A 86 8.18 12.31 -8.59
CA TYR A 86 8.19 11.14 -7.73
C TYR A 86 7.00 10.23 -8.05
N PRO A 87 7.24 8.92 -8.29
CA PRO A 87 6.17 7.98 -8.61
C PRO A 87 5.41 7.59 -7.34
N PHE A 88 4.09 7.61 -7.45
CA PHE A 88 3.16 7.18 -6.43
C PHE A 88 2.15 6.18 -6.99
N THR A 89 1.69 5.29 -6.12
CA THR A 89 0.64 4.33 -6.42
C THR A 89 -0.47 4.41 -5.37
N ALA A 90 -1.69 4.63 -5.84
CA ALA A 90 -2.90 4.50 -5.02
C ALA A 90 -3.62 3.19 -5.36
N THR A 91 -3.86 2.34 -4.37
CA THR A 91 -4.53 1.05 -4.55
C THR A 91 -5.92 1.07 -3.92
N THR A 92 -6.89 0.50 -4.61
CA THR A 92 -8.25 0.25 -4.12
C THR A 92 -8.64 -1.17 -4.45
N ALA A 93 -9.33 -1.85 -3.53
CA ALA A 93 -9.87 -3.18 -3.75
C ALA A 93 -11.39 -3.16 -3.51
N ALA A 94 -12.13 -3.81 -4.39
CA ALA A 94 -13.57 -3.98 -4.33
C ALA A 94 -13.95 -5.41 -4.72
N TYR A 95 -15.24 -5.72 -4.67
CA TYR A 95 -15.79 -6.97 -5.18
C TYR A 95 -16.60 -6.74 -6.44
N TYR A 96 -16.71 -7.79 -7.25
CA TYR A 96 -17.81 -7.95 -8.17
C TYR A 96 -18.36 -9.37 -8.05
N SER A 97 -19.62 -9.55 -8.45
CA SER A 97 -20.28 -10.85 -8.45
C SER A 97 -20.62 -11.26 -9.87
N PHE A 98 -20.34 -12.52 -10.19
CA PHE A 98 -20.65 -13.14 -11.47
C PHE A 98 -21.62 -14.30 -11.26
N GLY A 99 -22.74 -14.31 -11.97
CA GLY A 99 -23.81 -15.27 -11.74
C GLY A 99 -24.44 -15.08 -10.35
N SER A 100 -24.39 -16.13 -9.50
CA SER A 100 -24.90 -16.06 -8.13
C SER A 100 -23.86 -15.45 -7.18
N ASP A 101 -24.21 -14.37 -6.50
CA ASP A 101 -23.36 -13.79 -5.45
C ASP A 101 -23.13 -14.77 -4.29
N THR A 102 -21.95 -14.71 -3.70
CA THR A 102 -21.53 -15.57 -2.59
C THR A 102 -21.03 -14.73 -1.42
N VAL A 103 -21.29 -15.21 -0.21
CA VAL A 103 -20.79 -14.59 1.03
C VAL A 103 -19.77 -15.54 1.66
N SER A 104 -18.54 -15.05 1.83
CA SER A 104 -17.46 -15.85 2.39
C SER A 104 -17.73 -16.25 3.85
N GLN A 105 -17.45 -17.51 4.20
CA GLN A 105 -17.34 -17.98 5.59
C GLN A 105 -15.92 -17.90 6.15
N VAL A 106 -14.94 -17.53 5.33
CA VAL A 106 -13.57 -17.23 5.74
C VAL A 106 -13.38 -15.73 5.85
N TYR A 107 -12.91 -15.29 7.01
CA TYR A 107 -12.65 -13.89 7.33
C TYR A 107 -11.21 -13.71 7.76
N GLY A 108 -10.69 -12.49 7.60
CA GLY A 108 -9.39 -12.12 8.11
C GLY A 108 -9.44 -10.83 8.91
N LEU A 109 -8.52 -10.70 9.84
CA LEU A 109 -8.30 -9.52 10.68
C LEU A 109 -6.83 -9.13 10.58
N ALA A 110 -6.60 -7.87 10.23
CA ALA A 110 -5.29 -7.25 10.20
C ALA A 110 -5.38 -5.88 10.88
N SER A 111 -4.27 -5.44 11.47
CA SER A 111 -4.17 -4.13 12.12
C SER A 111 -3.15 -3.26 11.41
N ASP A 112 -3.38 -1.95 11.44
CA ASP A 112 -2.44 -0.98 10.92
C ASP A 112 -1.07 -1.14 11.58
N ILE A 113 -0.01 -1.01 10.79
CA ILE A 113 1.37 -1.20 11.27
C ILE A 113 2.25 0.00 10.92
N ARG A 114 3.36 0.13 11.64
CA ARG A 114 4.44 1.05 11.30
C ARG A 114 5.54 0.33 10.54
N LEU A 115 6.10 1.02 9.55
CA LEU A 115 7.21 0.56 8.73
C LEU A 115 8.37 1.53 8.87
N THR A 116 9.49 1.04 9.40
CA THR A 116 10.78 1.76 9.31
C THR A 116 11.49 1.36 8.03
N ASN A 117 12.09 0.17 8.00
CA ASN A 117 12.76 -0.40 6.82
C ASN A 117 12.09 -1.71 6.38
N TYR A 118 11.74 -2.54 7.35
CA TYR A 118 11.00 -3.79 7.14
C TYR A 118 10.07 -4.03 8.32
N THR A 119 9.01 -4.77 8.09
CA THR A 119 8.06 -5.19 9.12
C THR A 119 7.41 -6.51 8.76
N THR A 120 6.79 -7.13 9.75
CA THR A 120 6.00 -8.35 9.57
C THR A 120 4.54 -8.01 9.82
N LEU A 121 3.71 -8.14 8.79
CA LEU A 121 2.26 -7.94 8.88
C LEU A 121 1.60 -9.22 9.39
N PRO A 122 0.97 -9.20 10.57
CA PRO A 122 0.15 -10.30 11.04
C PRO A 122 -1.23 -10.28 10.35
N LEU A 123 -1.71 -11.46 9.98
CA LEU A 123 -3.07 -11.69 9.50
C LEU A 123 -3.66 -12.87 10.28
N LEU A 124 -4.73 -12.60 11.03
CA LEU A 124 -5.51 -13.62 11.70
C LEU A 124 -6.65 -14.06 10.79
N LEU A 125 -6.67 -15.33 10.42
CA LEU A 125 -7.72 -15.94 9.59
C LEU A 125 -8.67 -16.75 10.45
N ARG A 126 -9.96 -16.74 10.09
CA ARG A 126 -11.01 -17.49 10.78
C ARG A 126 -11.91 -18.19 9.76
N ASN A 127 -12.11 -19.49 9.94
CA ASN A 127 -13.12 -20.26 9.23
C ASN A 127 -14.36 -20.41 10.12
N ARG A 128 -15.51 -19.88 9.69
CA ARG A 128 -16.78 -20.01 10.43
C ARG A 128 -17.59 -21.24 10.01
N ASP A 129 -17.15 -21.94 8.98
CA ASP A 129 -17.79 -23.11 8.43
C ASP A 129 -17.46 -24.37 9.23
N GLU A 130 -18.23 -25.43 8.99
CA GLU A 130 -18.08 -26.76 9.59
C GLU A 130 -17.17 -27.67 8.75
N VAL A 131 -16.73 -27.19 7.59
CA VAL A 131 -15.88 -27.91 6.64
C VAL A 131 -14.53 -27.18 6.52
N PRO A 132 -13.39 -27.91 6.41
CA PRO A 132 -12.11 -27.29 6.13
C PRO A 132 -12.11 -26.55 4.79
N LYS A 133 -11.37 -25.45 4.70
CA LYS A 133 -11.22 -24.67 3.46
C LYS A 133 -9.75 -24.54 3.08
N GLU A 134 -9.41 -24.81 1.82
CA GLU A 134 -8.13 -24.42 1.24
C GLU A 134 -8.26 -22.98 0.74
N VAL A 135 -7.55 -22.06 1.40
CA VAL A 135 -7.64 -20.62 1.14
C VAL A 135 -6.36 -20.13 0.51
N ARG A 136 -6.49 -19.49 -0.65
CA ARG A 136 -5.44 -18.70 -1.28
C ARG A 136 -5.45 -17.30 -0.67
N LEU A 137 -4.29 -16.85 -0.25
CA LEU A 137 -4.03 -15.52 0.30
C LEU A 137 -3.17 -14.76 -0.69
N CYS A 138 -3.57 -13.55 -1.08
CA CYS A 138 -2.76 -12.65 -1.88
C CYS A 138 -2.66 -11.29 -1.19
N LEU A 139 -1.45 -10.81 -0.94
CA LEU A 139 -1.21 -9.47 -0.40
C LEU A 139 -0.98 -8.49 -1.55
N ILE A 140 -1.86 -7.50 -1.66
CA ILE A 140 -1.76 -6.40 -2.61
C ILE A 140 -1.14 -5.19 -1.89
N VAL A 141 -0.05 -4.68 -2.45
CA VAL A 141 0.64 -3.47 -1.96
C VAL A 141 0.88 -2.47 -3.10
N PRO A 142 0.95 -1.16 -2.78
CA PRO A 142 1.50 -0.15 -3.67
C PRO A 142 2.97 -0.43 -4.04
N LYS A 143 3.43 0.13 -5.18
CA LYS A 143 4.76 -0.15 -5.76
C LYS A 143 5.93 0.35 -4.90
N GLU A 144 5.64 1.25 -3.97
CA GLU A 144 6.59 1.83 -3.02
C GLU A 144 6.98 0.84 -1.90
N LEU A 145 6.28 -0.28 -1.81
CA LEU A 145 6.52 -1.34 -0.86
C LEU A 145 6.92 -2.63 -1.59
N SER A 146 7.78 -3.42 -0.96
CA SER A 146 8.18 -4.74 -1.45
C SER A 146 7.70 -5.84 -0.51
N VAL A 147 7.31 -6.98 -1.07
CA VAL A 147 6.81 -8.14 -0.32
C VAL A 147 7.63 -9.36 -0.70
N GLN A 148 8.15 -10.08 0.30
CA GLN A 148 8.97 -11.27 0.05
C GLN A 148 8.15 -12.44 -0.54
N GLU A 149 6.95 -12.67 -0.01
CA GLU A 149 6.06 -13.76 -0.42
C GLU A 149 4.63 -13.21 -0.46
N LYS A 150 4.18 -12.80 -1.65
CA LYS A 150 2.87 -12.13 -1.84
C LYS A 150 1.69 -13.11 -1.85
N ASP A 151 1.91 -14.33 -2.31
CA ASP A 151 0.89 -15.38 -2.43
C ASP A 151 1.18 -16.50 -1.43
N LYS A 152 0.16 -16.97 -0.70
CA LYS A 152 0.23 -18.13 0.18
C LYS A 152 -0.99 -19.00 0.01
N LYS A 153 -0.85 -20.29 0.31
CA LYS A 153 -1.97 -21.21 0.45
C LYS A 153 -1.99 -21.77 1.85
N VAL A 154 -3.15 -21.81 2.47
CA VAL A 154 -3.33 -22.34 3.83
C VAL A 154 -4.58 -23.21 3.88
N ILE A 155 -4.57 -24.21 4.75
CA ILE A 155 -5.76 -25.02 5.04
C ILE A 155 -6.29 -24.56 6.39
N LEU A 156 -7.51 -24.02 6.41
CA LEU A 156 -8.22 -23.66 7.63
C LEU A 156 -9.15 -24.79 8.04
N GLN A 157 -8.93 -25.34 9.22
CA GLN A 157 -9.81 -26.36 9.78
C GLN A 157 -11.20 -25.79 10.12
N PRO A 158 -12.23 -26.65 10.27
CA PRO A 158 -13.56 -26.23 10.71
C PRO A 158 -13.50 -25.40 11.99
N ARG A 159 -14.25 -24.30 12.04
CA ARG A 159 -14.36 -23.42 13.22
C ARG A 159 -13.01 -22.95 13.80
N ALA A 160 -11.92 -23.00 13.02
CA ALA A 160 -10.58 -22.74 13.50
C ALA A 160 -10.09 -21.34 13.14
N GLU A 161 -9.08 -20.90 13.90
CA GLU A 161 -8.31 -19.69 13.62
C GLU A 161 -6.87 -20.03 13.26
N LEU A 162 -6.27 -19.24 12.38
CA LEU A 162 -4.87 -19.39 11.97
C LEU A 162 -4.20 -18.04 11.87
N ASN A 163 -3.06 -17.88 12.54
CA ASN A 163 -2.19 -16.73 12.36
C ASN A 163 -1.21 -16.98 11.24
N THR A 164 -1.16 -16.07 10.27
CA THR A 164 -0.14 -16.06 9.21
C THR A 164 0.51 -14.68 9.16
N THR A 165 1.66 -14.61 8.51
CA THR A 165 2.44 -13.37 8.44
C THR A 165 3.01 -13.11 7.06
N PHE A 166 3.17 -11.84 6.72
CA PHE A 166 3.78 -11.37 5.48
C PHE A 166 4.91 -10.40 5.79
N ARG A 167 6.07 -10.59 5.16
CA ARG A 167 7.21 -9.68 5.31
C ARG A 167 7.15 -8.60 4.24
N VAL A 168 7.12 -7.36 4.70
CA VAL A 168 7.06 -6.17 3.85
C VAL A 168 8.23 -5.27 4.16
N SER A 169 8.85 -4.70 3.14
CA SER A 169 9.93 -3.73 3.26
C SER A 169 9.63 -2.45 2.49
N ASN A 170 10.26 -1.37 2.93
CA ASN A 170 10.26 -0.11 2.21
C ASN A 170 11.11 -0.27 0.94
N PHE A 171 10.53 -0.03 -0.23
CA PHE A 171 11.26 0.03 -1.49
C PHE A 171 11.58 1.49 -1.87
N SER A 172 10.55 2.34 -1.89
CA SER A 172 10.67 3.77 -2.23
C SER A 172 9.65 4.64 -1.51
N ALA A 173 9.03 4.13 -0.45
CA ALA A 173 8.01 4.83 0.30
C ALA A 173 8.60 5.99 1.09
N LEU A 174 8.03 7.18 0.91
CA LEU A 174 8.48 8.39 1.59
C LEU A 174 8.18 8.31 3.10
N PRO A 175 9.03 8.88 3.97
CA PRO A 175 8.77 8.92 5.41
C PRO A 175 7.51 9.73 5.76
N GLY A 176 6.70 9.24 6.70
CA GLY A 176 5.46 9.89 7.13
C GLY A 176 4.25 9.62 6.22
N SER A 177 4.43 8.86 5.13
CA SER A 177 3.36 8.44 4.23
C SER A 177 2.49 7.32 4.82
N ARG A 178 1.24 7.26 4.36
CA ARG A 178 0.27 6.23 4.73
C ARG A 178 -0.22 5.50 3.48
N TYR A 179 0.08 4.20 3.41
CA TYR A 179 -0.26 3.34 2.28
C TYR A 179 -1.37 2.39 2.67
N GLN A 180 -2.41 2.32 1.84
CA GLN A 180 -3.45 1.31 1.97
C GLN A 180 -3.02 0.02 1.26
N ILE A 181 -3.13 -1.10 1.95
CA ILE A 181 -2.85 -2.44 1.46
C ILE A 181 -4.07 -3.34 1.66
N PHE A 182 -4.12 -4.46 0.94
CA PHE A 182 -5.25 -5.38 1.00
C PHE A 182 -4.78 -6.83 1.04
N PHE A 183 -5.31 -7.62 1.96
CA PHE A 183 -5.26 -9.07 1.86
C PHE A 183 -6.50 -9.56 1.12
N ILE A 184 -6.28 -10.34 0.07
CA ILE A 184 -7.31 -10.98 -0.73
C ILE A 184 -7.33 -12.46 -0.33
N LEU A 185 -8.49 -12.91 0.16
CA LEU A 185 -8.73 -14.28 0.61
C LEU A 185 -9.68 -14.91 -0.41
N GLU A 186 -9.23 -15.94 -1.10
CA GLU A 186 -10.01 -16.64 -2.11
C GLU A 186 -10.04 -18.12 -1.83
N TYR A 187 -11.20 -18.75 -2.03
CA TYR A 187 -11.34 -20.20 -2.03
C TYR A 187 -12.51 -20.58 -2.93
N GLU A 188 -12.56 -21.86 -3.24
CA GLU A 188 -13.64 -22.45 -4.01
C GLU A 188 -14.38 -23.47 -3.14
N ASP A 189 -15.69 -23.49 -3.27
CA ASP A 189 -16.54 -24.47 -2.59
C ASP A 189 -17.82 -24.70 -3.40
N GLU A 190 -18.26 -25.95 -3.49
CA GLU A 190 -19.47 -26.34 -4.26
C GLU A 190 -19.52 -25.75 -5.70
N SER A 191 -18.38 -25.72 -6.39
CA SER A 191 -18.22 -25.12 -7.73
C SER A 191 -18.46 -23.60 -7.81
N LYS A 192 -18.47 -22.90 -6.68
CA LYS A 192 -18.56 -21.44 -6.61
C LYS A 192 -17.26 -20.83 -6.08
N HIS A 193 -17.02 -19.59 -6.46
CA HIS A 193 -15.88 -18.80 -5.99
C HIS A 193 -16.30 -17.89 -4.84
N TYR A 194 -15.46 -17.82 -3.81
CA TYR A 194 -15.66 -16.98 -2.64
C TYR A 194 -14.46 -16.07 -2.47
N CYS A 195 -14.73 -14.80 -2.17
CA CYS A 195 -13.71 -13.80 -1.94
C CYS A 195 -14.01 -12.99 -0.68
N SER A 196 -12.97 -12.71 0.09
CA SER A 196 -12.96 -11.74 1.19
C SER A 196 -11.74 -10.83 1.06
N ILE A 197 -11.86 -9.57 1.49
CA ILE A 197 -10.87 -8.51 1.35
C ILE A 197 -10.70 -7.91 2.73
N VAL A 198 -9.46 -7.85 3.19
CA VAL A 198 -9.11 -7.28 4.49
C VAL A 198 -8.22 -6.07 4.24
N PRO A 199 -8.74 -4.84 4.42
CA PRO A 199 -7.93 -3.63 4.30
C PRO A 199 -7.03 -3.47 5.53
N CYS A 200 -5.85 -2.90 5.32
CA CYS A 200 -4.90 -2.52 6.36
C CYS A 200 -4.09 -1.32 5.89
N PHE A 201 -3.59 -0.48 6.80
CA PHE A 201 -2.67 0.60 6.46
C PHE A 201 -1.26 0.35 6.99
N ILE A 202 -0.27 0.73 6.17
CA ILE A 202 1.13 0.81 6.55
C ILE A 202 1.49 2.28 6.64
N ASN A 203 1.94 2.71 7.82
CA ASN A 203 2.45 4.06 8.05
C ASN A 203 3.98 4.01 8.05
N THR A 204 4.65 4.77 7.20
CA THR A 204 6.10 4.87 7.23
C THR A 204 6.54 5.81 8.35
N ASP A 205 7.48 5.36 9.18
CA ASP A 205 7.98 6.20 10.25
C ASP A 205 8.79 7.38 9.68
N VAL A 206 8.56 8.57 10.25
CA VAL A 206 9.46 9.70 10.02
C VAL A 206 10.75 9.39 10.78
N PRO A 207 11.93 9.33 10.15
CA PRO A 207 13.17 9.11 10.87
C PRO A 207 13.29 10.19 11.93
N GLY A 208 13.25 9.78 13.21
CA GLY A 208 13.43 10.68 14.33
C GLY A 208 14.75 11.41 14.12
N GLY A 209 14.68 12.74 13.89
CA GLY A 209 15.81 13.52 13.42
C GLY A 209 17.05 13.23 14.25
N PHE A 210 18.09 12.73 13.59
CA PHE A 210 19.43 12.53 14.18
C PHE A 210 19.86 13.76 14.99
N PHE A 211 19.56 14.95 14.45
CA PHE A 211 19.78 16.23 15.11
C PHE A 211 19.01 16.45 16.42
N ARG A 212 17.81 15.86 16.59
CA ARG A 212 17.00 15.99 17.81
C ARG A 212 17.50 15.07 18.93
N ARG A 213 18.09 13.93 18.58
CA ARG A 213 18.71 13.00 19.55
C ARG A 213 20.09 13.48 20.02
N TYR A 214 20.84 14.13 19.13
CA TYR A 214 22.18 14.64 19.44
C TYR A 214 22.24 16.14 19.71
N THR A 215 21.11 16.84 19.82
CA THR A 215 21.08 18.31 19.99
C THR A 215 21.94 18.75 21.17
N TRP A 216 21.84 18.06 22.31
CA TRP A 216 22.64 18.36 23.50
C TRP A 216 24.13 18.12 23.30
N TYR A 217 24.52 17.08 22.56
CA TYR A 217 25.92 16.82 22.24
C TYR A 217 26.48 17.85 21.25
N ILE A 218 25.68 18.29 20.27
CA ILE A 218 26.04 19.36 19.33
C ILE A 218 26.19 20.69 20.07
N ILE A 219 25.26 21.03 20.98
CA ILE A 219 25.34 22.24 21.81
C ILE A 219 26.57 22.20 22.73
N ALA A 220 26.82 21.07 23.41
CA ALA A 220 27.97 20.92 24.28
C ALA A 220 29.30 21.01 23.50
N GLY A 221 29.38 20.34 22.34
CA GLY A 221 30.55 20.38 21.47
C GLY A 221 30.85 21.77 20.91
N THR A 222 29.83 22.46 20.40
CA THR A 222 29.98 23.84 19.88
C THR A 222 30.35 24.83 20.99
N SER A 223 29.76 24.71 22.18
CA SER A 223 30.09 25.56 23.33
C SER A 223 31.54 25.35 23.80
N LEU A 224 32.00 24.11 23.85
CA LEU A 224 33.39 23.77 24.21
C LEU A 224 34.38 24.35 23.20
N LEU A 225 34.07 24.22 21.90
CA LEU A 225 34.91 24.73 20.82
C LEU A 225 35.00 26.27 20.88
N LEU A 226 33.88 26.94 21.15
CA LEU A 226 33.84 28.40 21.35
C LEU A 226 34.68 28.83 22.57
N ALA A 227 34.57 28.11 23.69
CA ALA A 227 35.36 28.40 24.89
C ALA A 227 36.87 28.24 24.65
N VAL A 228 37.29 27.18 23.94
CA VAL A 228 38.70 26.97 23.55
C VAL A 228 39.19 28.12 22.66
N LEU A 229 38.37 28.56 21.70
CA LEU A 229 38.73 29.64 20.78
C LEU A 229 38.89 30.98 21.52
N ILE A 230 38.00 31.28 22.47
CA ILE A 230 38.11 32.44 23.35
C ILE A 230 39.40 32.36 24.16
N VAL A 231 39.67 31.24 24.83
CA VAL A 231 40.91 31.06 25.59
C VAL A 231 42.14 31.28 24.71
N PHE A 232 42.15 30.75 23.49
CA PHE A 232 43.26 30.89 22.55
C PHE A 232 43.50 32.36 22.12
N GLN A 233 42.45 33.16 21.99
CA GLN A 233 42.56 34.60 21.70
C GLN A 233 43.15 35.40 22.87
N PHE A 234 42.96 34.92 24.10
CA PHE A 234 43.47 35.55 25.33
C PHE A 234 44.79 34.96 25.81
N ILE A 235 45.42 34.01 25.09
CA ILE A 235 46.80 33.64 25.35
C ILE A 235 47.68 34.77 24.76
N PRO A 236 48.31 35.62 25.60
CA PRO A 236 49.16 36.68 25.10
C PRO A 236 50.31 36.06 24.31
N GLY A 237 50.37 36.37 23.01
CA GLY A 237 51.54 36.07 22.20
C GLY A 237 52.76 36.62 22.91
N LYS A 238 53.70 35.74 23.29
CA LYS A 238 54.97 36.16 23.90
C LYS A 238 55.61 37.17 22.96
N SER A 239 55.58 38.46 23.31
CA SER A 239 56.34 39.49 22.59
C SER A 239 57.81 39.08 22.59
N CYS A 240 58.33 38.74 21.41
CA CYS A 240 59.77 38.71 21.20
C CYS A 240 60.32 40.11 21.52
N LYS A 241 61.14 40.21 22.57
CA LYS A 241 61.94 41.41 22.82
C LYS A 241 62.97 41.54 21.70
N PRO A 242 63.11 42.72 21.06
CA PRO A 242 64.21 42.97 20.15
C PRO A 242 65.51 43.10 20.96
N ARG A 243 66.56 42.43 20.50
CA ARG A 243 67.96 42.73 20.80
C ARG A 243 68.65 43.06 19.49
#